data_AF-A0A5B7HX91-F1
#
_entry.id   AF-A0A5B7HX91-F1
#
_cell.length_a   1.000
_cell.length_b   1.000
_cell.length_c   1.000
_cell.angle_alpha   90.00
_cell.angle_beta   90.00
_cell.angle_gamma   90.00
#
_symmetry.space_group_name_H-M   'P 1'
#
loop_
_entity.id
_entity.type
_entity.pdbx_description
1 polymer ?
#
loop_
_entity_poly.entity_id
_entity_poly.type
_entity_poly.pdbx_seq_one_letter_code
_entity_poly.pdbx_strand_id
1 'polypeptide(L)'
;MEIEAEEKRELKRLAAEERAREAEERAREAEERREIQRLAGEKELVPEFDEAKVAKWFVLFERKAKEFAWSRERWVGLVANKLKGNALEVYDKMLAHDLDHYEEFKADILRRKRASDSYLECDRSLEQVFERWIASGGVDSLEALKVLVVMEQFIDIADKELVPLLREKRFRKLKEAATWADDYVLAHRPVQ
;
A
#
# COMPACT_ATOMS: atom_id res chain seq x y z
N MET A 1 -65.19 -39.06 19.04
CA MET A 1 -64.88 -37.89 19.91
C MET A 1 -63.41 -37.82 20.33
N GLU A 2 -62.78 -38.87 20.88
CA GLU A 2 -61.33 -38.80 21.23
C GLU A 2 -60.41 -38.75 20.00
N ILE A 3 -60.69 -39.56 18.97
CA ILE A 3 -59.92 -39.61 17.72
C ILE A 3 -59.92 -38.26 16.98
N GLU A 4 -61.08 -37.60 16.88
CA GLU A 4 -61.20 -36.29 16.23
C GLU A 4 -60.47 -35.17 16.99
N ALA A 5 -60.37 -35.29 18.32
CA ALA A 5 -59.64 -34.33 19.15
C ALA A 5 -58.12 -34.49 18.99
N GLU A 6 -57.65 -35.71 18.77
CA GLU A 6 -56.25 -36.05 18.52
C GLU A 6 -55.81 -35.62 17.11
N GLU A 7 -56.60 -35.92 16.08
CA GLU A 7 -56.36 -35.44 14.70
C GLU A 7 -56.32 -33.91 14.63
N LYS A 8 -57.22 -33.22 15.33
CA LYS A 8 -57.22 -31.75 15.39
C LYS A 8 -55.99 -31.18 16.10
N ARG A 9 -55.40 -31.92 17.05
CA ARG A 9 -54.15 -31.52 17.72
C ARG A 9 -52.95 -31.75 16.82
N GLU A 10 -52.92 -32.87 16.09
CA GLU A 10 -51.89 -33.16 15.09
C GLU A 10 -51.90 -32.14 13.95
N LEU A 11 -53.06 -31.85 13.37
CA LEU A 11 -53.23 -30.80 12.35
C LEU A 11 -52.74 -29.43 12.83
N LYS A 12 -53.02 -29.07 14.09
CA LYS A 12 -52.52 -27.82 14.68
C LYS A 12 -51.00 -27.83 14.87
N ARG A 13 -50.40 -28.98 15.20
CA ARG A 13 -48.95 -29.12 15.33
C ARG A 13 -48.25 -29.00 13.99
N LEU A 14 -48.75 -29.70 12.96
CA LEU A 14 -48.23 -29.63 11.60
C LEU A 14 -48.32 -28.20 11.04
N ALA A 15 -49.46 -27.54 11.20
CA ALA A 15 -49.62 -26.14 10.78
C ALA A 15 -48.73 -25.16 11.56
N ALA A 16 -48.40 -25.45 12.82
CA ALA A 16 -47.46 -24.64 13.60
C ALA A 16 -46.00 -24.87 13.16
N GLU A 17 -45.63 -26.10 12.83
CA GLU A 17 -44.31 -26.44 12.32
C GLU A 17 -44.06 -25.84 10.92
N GLU A 18 -45.06 -25.90 10.04
CA GLU A 18 -44.99 -25.27 8.70
C GLU A 18 -44.80 -23.75 8.80
N ARG A 19 -45.58 -23.08 9.67
CA ARG A 19 -45.40 -21.64 9.96
C ARG A 19 -44.04 -21.31 10.56
N ALA A 20 -43.48 -22.19 11.39
CA ALA A 20 -42.15 -22.01 11.95
C ALA A 20 -41.07 -22.10 10.85
N ARG A 21 -41.18 -23.07 9.93
CA ARG A 21 -40.28 -23.20 8.77
C ARG A 21 -40.36 -22.00 7.84
N GLU A 22 -41.58 -21.55 7.50
CA GLU A 22 -41.77 -20.35 6.67
C GLU A 22 -41.20 -19.09 7.35
N ALA A 23 -41.33 -18.96 8.67
CA ALA A 23 -40.79 -17.83 9.41
C ALA A 23 -39.25 -17.85 9.44
N GLU A 24 -38.64 -19.04 9.57
CA GLU A 24 -37.19 -19.24 9.52
C GLU A 24 -36.63 -18.93 8.13
N GLU A 25 -37.30 -19.38 7.07
CA GLU A 25 -36.93 -19.09 5.68
C GLU A 25 -37.02 -17.58 5.39
N ARG A 26 -38.11 -16.91 5.80
CA ARG A 26 -38.23 -15.45 5.67
C ARG A 26 -37.18 -14.69 6.48
N ALA A 27 -36.81 -15.18 7.66
CA ALA A 27 -35.76 -14.57 8.47
C ALA A 27 -34.40 -14.68 7.76
N ARG A 28 -34.09 -15.84 7.17
CA ARG A 28 -32.88 -16.08 6.39
C ARG A 28 -32.81 -15.18 5.14
N GLU A 29 -33.89 -15.10 4.36
CA GLU A 29 -33.97 -14.22 3.19
C GLU A 29 -33.82 -12.73 3.57
N ALA A 30 -34.42 -12.30 4.69
CA ALA A 30 -34.31 -10.93 5.17
C ALA A 30 -32.88 -10.60 5.62
N GLU A 31 -32.18 -11.55 6.25
CA GLU A 31 -30.78 -11.42 6.63
C GLU A 31 -29.86 -11.30 5.39
N GLU A 32 -30.05 -12.16 4.40
CA GLU A 32 -29.31 -12.13 3.14
C GLU A 32 -29.49 -10.79 2.40
N ARG A 33 -30.73 -10.28 2.30
CA ARG A 33 -31.01 -8.96 1.70
C ARG A 33 -30.30 -7.83 2.43
N ARG A 34 -30.27 -7.87 3.77
CA ARG A 34 -29.57 -6.87 4.59
C ARG A 34 -28.06 -6.92 4.38
N GLU A 35 -27.50 -8.11 4.22
CA GLU A 35 -26.08 -8.28 3.93
C GLU A 35 -25.71 -7.72 2.55
N ILE A 36 -26.49 -8.04 1.51
CA ILE A 36 -26.28 -7.50 0.16
C ILE A 36 -26.32 -5.97 0.17
N GLN A 37 -27.30 -5.38 0.85
CA GLN A 37 -27.42 -3.92 0.96
C GLN A 37 -26.23 -3.31 1.70
N ARG A 38 -25.70 -3.97 2.73
CA ARG A 38 -24.51 -3.52 3.47
C ARG A 38 -23.28 -3.54 2.57
N LEU A 39 -23.04 -4.63 1.84
CA LEU A 39 -21.91 -4.76 0.91
C LEU A 39 -21.94 -3.69 -0.19
N ALA A 40 -23.12 -3.38 -0.72
CA ALA A 40 -23.30 -2.31 -1.69
C ALA A 40 -22.91 -0.94 -1.11
N GLY A 41 -23.36 -0.63 0.11
CA GLY A 41 -23.00 0.61 0.81
C GLY A 41 -21.51 0.71 1.15
N GLU A 42 -20.90 -0.39 1.60
CA GLU A 42 -19.46 -0.44 1.89
C GLU A 42 -18.63 -0.15 0.63
N LYS A 43 -19.00 -0.75 -0.52
CA LYS A 43 -18.33 -0.54 -1.81
C LYS A 43 -18.37 0.91 -2.28
N GLU A 44 -19.47 1.62 -2.04
CA GLU A 44 -19.64 3.02 -2.44
C GLU A 44 -18.79 3.98 -1.58
N LEU A 45 -18.50 3.59 -0.34
CA LEU A 45 -17.64 4.34 0.58
C LEU A 45 -16.13 4.12 0.32
N VAL A 46 -15.77 3.13 -0.49
CA VAL A 46 -14.37 2.88 -0.87
C VAL A 46 -13.88 3.98 -1.83
N PRO A 47 -12.77 4.67 -1.53
CA PRO A 47 -12.20 5.69 -2.41
C PRO A 47 -11.92 5.16 -3.83
N GLU A 48 -12.07 6.02 -4.84
CA GLU A 48 -11.72 5.66 -6.23
C GLU A 48 -10.24 5.30 -6.35
N PHE A 49 -9.95 4.23 -7.09
CA PHE A 49 -8.60 3.71 -7.28
C PHE A 49 -7.81 4.56 -8.28
N ASP A 50 -6.61 4.96 -7.87
CA ASP A 50 -5.64 5.71 -8.67
C ASP A 50 -4.39 4.85 -8.88
N GLU A 51 -4.22 4.33 -10.10
CA GLU A 51 -3.13 3.45 -10.49
C GLU A 51 -1.76 4.15 -10.45
N ALA A 52 -1.70 5.48 -10.59
CA ALA A 52 -0.46 6.22 -10.45
C ALA A 52 -0.03 6.36 -8.98
N LYS A 53 -0.96 6.22 -8.03
CA LYS A 53 -0.76 6.47 -6.60
C LYS A 53 -1.22 5.31 -5.72
N VAL A 54 -1.03 4.07 -6.17
CA VAL A 54 -1.42 2.82 -5.47
C VAL A 54 -1.09 2.84 -3.98
N ALA A 55 0.15 3.19 -3.61
CA ALA A 55 0.58 3.23 -2.21
C ALA A 55 -0.21 4.25 -1.36
N LYS A 56 -0.47 5.45 -1.89
CA LYS A 56 -1.28 6.46 -1.19
C LYS A 56 -2.73 6.03 -1.10
N TRP A 57 -3.26 5.40 -2.14
CA TRP A 57 -4.62 4.88 -2.16
C TRP A 57 -4.85 3.82 -1.08
N PHE A 58 -3.93 2.86 -0.91
CA PHE A 58 -4.03 1.86 0.15
C PHE A 58 -4.11 2.49 1.55
N VAL A 59 -3.32 3.54 1.82
CA VAL A 59 -3.39 4.27 3.11
C VAL A 59 -4.77 4.93 3.31
N LEU A 60 -5.34 5.51 2.26
CA LEU A 60 -6.68 6.11 2.32
C LEU A 60 -7.76 5.05 2.56
N PHE A 61 -7.67 3.92 1.87
CA PHE A 61 -8.55 2.77 2.05
C PHE A 61 -8.49 2.26 3.50
N GLU A 62 -7.29 1.98 4.03
CA GLU A 62 -7.11 1.46 5.40
C GLU A 62 -7.67 2.41 6.46
N ARG A 63 -7.50 3.71 6.26
CA ARG A 63 -8.09 4.72 7.15
C ARG A 63 -9.61 4.67 7.12
N LYS A 64 -10.22 4.57 5.94
CA LYS A 64 -11.67 4.44 5.77
C LYS A 64 -12.20 3.12 6.33
N ALA A 65 -11.49 2.03 6.10
CA ALA A 65 -11.84 0.72 6.62
C ALA A 65 -11.84 0.69 8.15
N LYS A 66 -10.89 1.38 8.79
CA LYS A 66 -10.88 1.58 10.25
C LYS A 66 -12.00 2.49 10.72
N GLU A 67 -12.27 3.59 10.01
CA GLU A 67 -13.36 4.54 10.33
C GLU A 67 -14.74 3.87 10.32
N PHE A 68 -14.99 2.97 9.36
CA PHE A 68 -16.23 2.21 9.23
C PHE A 68 -16.20 0.83 9.88
N ALA A 69 -15.12 0.48 10.59
CA ALA A 69 -14.94 -0.81 11.27
C ALA A 69 -15.20 -2.05 10.38
N TRP A 70 -14.73 -2.01 9.12
CA TRP A 70 -14.87 -3.15 8.20
C TRP A 70 -14.02 -4.35 8.67
N SER A 71 -14.59 -5.56 8.65
CA SER A 71 -13.83 -6.79 8.97
C SER A 71 -12.64 -6.97 8.03
N ARG A 72 -11.49 -7.34 8.58
CA ARG A 72 -10.25 -7.64 7.83
C ARG A 72 -10.47 -8.67 6.71
N GLU A 73 -11.33 -9.65 6.94
CA GLU A 73 -11.68 -10.70 5.97
C GLU A 73 -12.30 -10.11 4.69
N ARG A 74 -12.96 -8.95 4.80
CA ARG A 74 -13.64 -8.29 3.68
C ARG A 74 -12.72 -7.33 2.91
N TRP A 75 -11.56 -6.97 3.46
CA TRP A 75 -10.73 -5.92 2.89
C TRP A 75 -10.22 -6.26 1.50
N VAL A 76 -9.80 -7.51 1.27
CA VAL A 76 -9.31 -7.96 -0.04
C VAL A 76 -10.43 -7.86 -1.08
N GLY A 77 -11.64 -8.34 -0.76
CA GLY A 77 -12.80 -8.23 -1.65
C GLY A 77 -13.18 -6.77 -1.96
N LEU A 78 -13.14 -5.88 -0.95
CA LEU A 78 -13.42 -4.46 -1.13
C LEU A 78 -12.36 -3.77 -2.01
N VAL A 79 -11.08 -4.11 -1.84
CA VAL A 79 -10.00 -3.59 -2.67
C VAL A 79 -10.11 -4.11 -4.09
N ALA A 80 -10.26 -5.42 -4.28
CA ALA A 80 -10.33 -6.08 -5.58
C ALA A 80 -11.43 -5.48 -6.47
N ASN A 81 -12.57 -5.12 -5.89
CA ASN A 81 -13.68 -4.45 -6.58
C ASN A 81 -13.34 -3.07 -7.17
N LYS A 82 -12.28 -2.43 -6.68
CA LYS A 82 -11.85 -1.09 -7.11
C LYS A 82 -10.57 -1.11 -7.93
N LEU A 83 -9.80 -2.21 -7.92
CA LEU A 83 -8.59 -2.34 -8.72
C LEU A 83 -8.91 -2.19 -10.21
N LYS A 84 -7.98 -1.55 -10.93
CA LYS A 84 -8.03 -1.34 -12.38
C LYS A 84 -6.62 -1.54 -12.96
N GLY A 85 -6.54 -1.81 -14.26
CA GLY A 85 -5.27 -1.91 -14.99
C GLY A 85 -4.34 -3.00 -14.46
N ASN A 86 -3.06 -2.67 -14.31
CA ASN A 86 -2.01 -3.60 -13.88
C ASN A 86 -2.28 -4.19 -12.50
N ALA A 87 -2.87 -3.42 -11.58
CA ALA A 87 -3.19 -3.92 -10.25
C ALA A 87 -4.25 -5.04 -10.32
N LEU A 88 -5.21 -4.93 -11.22
CA LEU A 88 -6.20 -5.99 -11.46
C LEU A 88 -5.55 -7.22 -12.10
N GLU A 89 -4.64 -7.04 -13.07
CA GLU A 89 -3.92 -8.16 -13.68
C GLU A 89 -3.07 -8.97 -12.69
N VAL A 90 -2.59 -8.33 -11.63
CA VAL A 90 -1.86 -9.02 -10.55
C VAL A 90 -2.82 -9.83 -9.71
N TYR A 91 -3.94 -9.21 -9.31
CA TYR A 91 -4.99 -9.89 -8.57
C TYR A 91 -5.49 -11.14 -9.30
N ASP A 92 -5.72 -11.06 -10.62
CA ASP A 92 -6.18 -12.21 -11.42
C ASP A 92 -5.17 -13.37 -11.50
N LYS A 93 -3.89 -13.11 -11.17
CA LYS A 93 -2.82 -14.11 -11.16
C LYS A 93 -2.50 -14.64 -9.76
N MET A 94 -3.08 -14.07 -8.72
CA MET A 94 -2.90 -14.51 -7.34
C MET A 94 -3.65 -15.82 -7.08
N LEU A 95 -3.11 -16.64 -6.19
CA LEU A 95 -3.75 -17.86 -5.74
C LEU A 95 -4.66 -17.56 -4.53
N ALA A 96 -5.64 -18.43 -4.28
CA ALA A 96 -6.60 -18.23 -3.18
C ALA A 96 -5.94 -17.99 -1.81
N HIS A 97 -4.83 -18.68 -1.51
CA HIS A 97 -4.10 -18.51 -0.25
C HIS A 97 -3.45 -17.11 -0.07
N ASP A 98 -3.12 -16.42 -1.18
CA ASP A 98 -2.55 -15.07 -1.15
C ASP A 98 -3.63 -14.02 -0.81
N LEU A 99 -4.91 -14.38 -0.98
CA LEU A 99 -6.06 -13.51 -0.72
C LEU A 99 -6.57 -13.61 0.72
N ASP A 100 -6.13 -14.61 1.48
CA ASP A 100 -6.49 -14.80 2.89
C ASP A 100 -5.79 -13.76 3.80
N HIS A 101 -4.62 -13.27 3.37
CA HIS A 101 -3.79 -12.36 4.13
C HIS A 101 -3.68 -11.01 3.44
N TYR A 102 -4.46 -10.03 3.93
CA TYR A 102 -4.47 -8.67 3.36
C TYR A 102 -3.08 -8.05 3.19
N GLU A 103 -2.16 -8.25 4.15
CA GLU A 103 -0.83 -7.64 4.08
C GLU A 103 0.02 -8.24 2.96
N GLU A 104 -0.10 -9.54 2.70
CA GLU A 104 0.59 -10.23 1.61
C GLU A 104 0.01 -9.80 0.26
N PHE A 105 -1.33 -9.81 0.15
CA PHE A 105 -2.06 -9.25 -0.99
C PHE A 105 -1.61 -7.81 -1.33
N LYS A 106 -1.59 -6.91 -0.34
CA LYS A 106 -1.15 -5.52 -0.51
C LYS A 106 0.30 -5.44 -0.95
N ALA A 107 1.19 -6.22 -0.34
CA ALA A 107 2.61 -6.23 -0.67
C ALA A 107 2.84 -6.63 -2.13
N ASP A 108 2.11 -7.60 -2.64
CA ASP A 108 2.24 -8.07 -4.02
C ASP A 108 1.71 -7.08 -5.05
N ILE A 109 0.56 -6.44 -4.80
CA ILE A 109 0.04 -5.36 -5.63
C ILE A 109 1.05 -4.20 -5.69
N LEU A 110 1.65 -3.83 -4.56
CA LEU A 110 2.67 -2.78 -4.50
C LEU A 110 3.99 -3.18 -5.16
N ARG A 111 4.38 -4.45 -5.07
CA ARG A 111 5.59 -5.00 -5.70
C ARG A 111 5.47 -4.96 -7.21
N ARG A 112 4.30 -5.29 -7.77
CA ARG A 112 4.10 -5.20 -9.21
C ARG A 112 4.11 -3.76 -9.71
N LYS A 113 3.55 -2.79 -8.97
CA LYS A 113 3.68 -1.37 -9.33
C LYS A 113 5.16 -0.97 -9.50
N ARG A 114 6.04 -1.42 -8.61
CA ARG A 114 7.49 -1.17 -8.75
C ARG A 114 8.12 -1.85 -9.97
N ALA A 115 7.53 -2.94 -10.46
CA ALA A 115 8.00 -3.68 -11.63
C ALA A 115 7.29 -3.28 -12.94
N SER A 116 6.12 -2.63 -12.86
CA SER A 116 5.27 -2.20 -13.99
C SER A 116 5.30 -0.70 -14.22
N ASP A 117 6.11 0.07 -13.48
CA ASP A 117 6.61 1.34 -14.00
C ASP A 117 7.25 0.97 -15.34
N SER A 118 6.58 1.28 -16.45
CA SER A 118 7.07 0.95 -17.79
C SER A 118 8.53 1.38 -17.88
N TYR A 119 9.39 0.68 -18.63
CA TYR A 119 10.76 1.15 -18.81
C TYR A 119 10.81 2.62 -19.28
N LEU A 120 9.76 3.10 -19.94
CA LEU A 120 9.54 4.51 -20.28
C LEU A 120 9.25 5.43 -19.08
N GLU A 121 8.53 4.95 -18.07
CA GLU A 121 8.32 5.69 -16.82
C GLU A 121 9.56 5.66 -15.93
N CYS A 122 10.28 4.54 -15.92
CA CYS A 122 11.59 4.44 -15.27
C CYS A 122 12.58 5.44 -15.89
N ASP A 123 12.67 5.48 -17.21
CA ASP A 123 13.46 6.44 -17.98
C ASP A 123 13.12 7.89 -17.59
N ARG A 124 11.85 8.29 -17.70
CA ARG A 124 11.39 9.62 -17.28
C ARG A 124 11.69 9.94 -15.82
N SER A 125 11.53 8.96 -14.93
CA SER A 125 11.79 9.13 -13.50
C SER A 125 13.28 9.32 -13.23
N LEU A 126 14.15 8.54 -13.89
CA LEU A 126 15.60 8.67 -13.78
C LEU A 126 16.05 10.04 -14.29
N GLU A 127 15.56 10.47 -15.45
CA GLU A 127 15.83 11.81 -15.99
C GLU A 127 15.41 12.90 -15.02
N GLN A 128 14.17 12.87 -14.50
CA GLN A 128 13.68 13.88 -13.55
C GLN A 128 14.45 13.92 -12.23
N VAL A 129 14.90 12.77 -11.71
CA VAL A 129 15.73 12.73 -10.50
C VAL A 129 17.10 13.32 -10.79
N PHE A 130 17.70 12.98 -11.93
CA PHE A 130 18.99 13.49 -12.35
C PHE A 130 18.97 15.01 -12.59
N GLU A 131 17.97 15.51 -13.32
CA GLU A 131 17.79 16.96 -13.55
C GLU A 131 17.62 17.74 -12.25
N ARG A 132 16.80 17.23 -11.32
CA ARG A 132 16.62 17.86 -10.00
C ARG A 132 17.91 17.88 -9.20
N TRP A 133 18.70 16.81 -9.27
CA TRP A 133 19.98 16.73 -8.58
C TRP A 133 20.98 17.75 -9.14
N ILE A 134 21.12 17.85 -10.47
CA ILE A 134 21.93 18.86 -11.16
C ILE A 134 21.49 20.27 -10.77
N ALA A 135 20.18 20.55 -10.82
CA ALA A 135 19.62 21.85 -10.48
C ALA A 135 19.91 22.22 -9.00
N SER A 136 19.78 21.25 -8.08
CA SER A 136 20.08 21.47 -6.67
C SER A 136 21.56 21.73 -6.38
N GLY A 137 22.45 21.15 -7.19
CA GLY A 137 23.90 21.36 -7.13
C GLY A 137 24.38 22.64 -7.82
N GLY A 138 23.49 23.35 -8.54
CA GLY A 138 23.86 24.55 -9.31
C GLY A 138 24.87 24.24 -10.42
N VAL A 139 24.79 23.05 -11.01
CA VAL A 139 25.74 22.58 -12.03
C VAL A 139 25.37 23.19 -13.39
N ASP A 140 26.31 23.94 -13.96
CA ASP A 140 26.17 24.67 -15.24
C ASP A 140 27.14 24.17 -16.34
N SER A 141 28.03 23.24 -15.98
CA SER A 141 29.13 22.79 -16.82
C SER A 141 29.46 21.31 -16.58
N LEU A 142 30.06 20.66 -17.59
CA LEU A 142 30.50 19.27 -17.48
C LEU A 142 31.50 19.07 -16.34
N GLU A 143 32.41 20.03 -16.15
CA GLU A 143 33.37 20.03 -15.05
C GLU A 143 32.67 20.08 -13.69
N ALA A 144 31.65 20.94 -13.53
CA ALA A 144 30.86 20.98 -12.30
C ALA A 144 30.10 19.67 -12.05
N LEU A 145 29.57 19.02 -13.09
CA LEU A 145 28.92 17.71 -12.99
C LEU A 145 29.91 16.63 -12.52
N LYS A 146 31.12 16.58 -13.10
CA LYS A 146 32.16 15.63 -12.70
C LYS A 146 32.51 15.80 -11.21
N VAL A 147 32.65 17.05 -10.76
CA VAL A 147 32.93 17.32 -9.34
C VAL A 147 31.76 16.87 -8.46
N LEU A 148 30.52 17.16 -8.85
CA LEU A 148 29.34 16.75 -8.09
C LEU A 148 29.26 15.22 -7.92
N VAL A 149 29.47 14.47 -9.01
CA VAL A 149 29.48 13.00 -8.99
C VAL A 149 30.56 12.45 -8.07
N VAL A 150 31.81 12.92 -8.22
CA VAL A 150 32.92 12.42 -7.41
C VAL A 150 32.81 12.87 -5.95
N MET A 151 32.20 14.03 -5.67
CA MET A 151 31.93 14.49 -4.31
C MET A 151 30.90 13.60 -3.60
N GLU A 152 29.79 13.24 -4.24
CA GLU A 152 28.83 12.31 -3.63
C GLU A 152 29.46 10.92 -3.39
N GLN A 153 30.30 10.44 -4.31
CA GLN A 153 31.07 9.20 -4.09
C GLN A 153 32.02 9.33 -2.90
N PHE A 154 32.72 10.46 -2.76
CA PHE A 154 33.60 10.73 -1.63
C PHE A 154 32.84 10.76 -0.30
N ILE A 155 31.65 11.37 -0.27
CA ILE A 155 30.79 11.39 0.92
C ILE A 155 30.30 9.98 1.27
N ASP A 156 29.97 9.14 0.28
CA ASP A 156 29.47 7.78 0.52
C ASP A 156 30.52 6.85 1.14
N ILE A 157 31.80 7.06 0.81
CA ILE A 157 32.92 6.28 1.37
C ILE A 157 33.51 6.88 2.66
N ALA A 158 33.15 8.11 3.01
CA ALA A 158 33.69 8.79 4.20
C ALA A 158 33.17 8.16 5.49
N ASP A 159 33.91 8.34 6.58
CA ASP A 159 33.46 7.91 7.91
C ASP A 159 32.11 8.56 8.26
N LYS A 160 31.21 7.78 8.85
CA LYS A 160 29.83 8.20 9.14
C LYS A 160 29.74 9.48 9.96
N GLU A 161 30.74 9.73 10.81
CA GLU A 161 30.85 10.94 11.63
C GLU A 161 31.19 12.20 10.82
N LEU A 162 31.91 12.05 9.70
CA LEU A 162 32.30 13.14 8.81
C LEU A 162 31.20 13.51 7.82
N VAL A 163 30.37 12.56 7.39
CA VAL A 163 29.29 12.75 6.41
C VAL A 163 28.43 14.01 6.67
N PRO A 164 27.86 14.22 7.88
CA PRO A 164 27.04 15.41 8.14
C PRO A 164 27.85 16.71 8.01
N LEU A 165 29.11 16.71 8.46
CA LEU A 165 29.99 17.88 8.40
C LEU A 165 30.41 18.21 6.96
N LEU A 166 30.74 17.19 6.17
CA LEU A 166 31.06 17.32 4.75
C LEU A 166 29.89 17.89 3.96
N ARG A 167 28.66 17.41 4.24
CA ARG A 167 27.43 17.90 3.60
C ARG A 167 27.10 19.35 4.00
N GLU A 168 27.40 19.76 5.22
CA GLU A 168 27.18 21.13 5.69
C GLU A 168 28.13 22.14 5.01
N LYS A 169 29.40 21.78 4.85
CA LYS A 169 30.44 22.69 4.32
C LYS A 169 30.33 23.00 2.82
N ARG A 170 29.63 22.16 2.05
CA ARG A 170 29.36 22.37 0.60
C ARG A 170 30.60 22.76 -0.21
N PHE A 171 31.66 21.95 -0.11
CA PHE A 171 32.91 22.16 -0.85
C PHE A 171 32.68 22.17 -2.37
N ARG A 172 33.42 23.01 -3.09
CA ARG A 172 33.34 23.14 -4.56
C ARG A 172 34.40 22.33 -5.30
N LYS A 173 35.37 21.76 -4.58
CA LYS A 173 36.41 20.91 -5.14
C LYS A 173 36.66 19.72 -4.23
N LEU A 174 36.84 18.55 -4.81
CA LEU A 174 37.15 17.32 -4.08
C LEU A 174 38.39 17.49 -3.18
N LYS A 175 39.45 18.10 -3.72
CA LYS A 175 40.71 18.29 -2.98
C LYS A 175 40.50 19.10 -1.70
N GLU A 176 39.63 20.11 -1.73
CA GLU A 176 39.32 20.93 -0.55
C GLU A 176 38.59 20.11 0.51
N ALA A 177 37.62 19.27 0.10
CA ALA A 177 36.90 18.37 0.99
C ALA A 177 37.83 17.31 1.62
N ALA A 178 38.72 16.73 0.81
CA ALA A 178 39.68 15.72 1.26
C ALA A 178 40.70 16.30 2.24
N THR A 179 41.32 17.44 1.92
CA THR A 179 42.25 18.12 2.85
C THR A 179 41.55 18.47 4.17
N TRP A 180 40.32 18.99 4.10
CA TRP A 180 39.56 19.30 5.31
C TRP A 180 39.24 18.06 6.15
N ALA A 181 38.87 16.95 5.52
CA ALA A 181 38.60 15.70 6.21
C ALA A 181 39.86 15.16 6.92
N ASP A 182 41.02 15.17 6.25
CA ASP A 182 42.29 14.77 6.84
C ASP A 182 42.66 15.66 8.03
N ASP A 183 42.55 16.98 7.88
CA ASP A 183 42.81 17.96 8.95
C ASP A 183 41.87 17.75 10.14
N TYR A 184 40.59 17.49 9.87
CA TYR A 184 39.59 17.22 10.91
C TYR A 184 39.93 15.97 11.71
N VAL A 185 40.26 14.88 11.01
CA VAL A 185 40.66 13.60 11.64
C VAL A 185 41.93 13.78 12.46
N LEU A 186 42.92 14.55 11.99
CA LEU A 186 44.14 14.84 12.75
C LEU A 186 43.85 15.67 14.01
N ALA A 187 42.99 16.69 13.91
CA ALA A 187 42.65 17.56 15.02
C ALA A 187 41.79 16.88 16.11
N HIS A 188 40.99 15.89 15.72
CA HIS A 188 40.07 15.19 16.63
C HIS A 188 40.52 13.75 16.94
N ARG A 189 41.75 13.38 16.55
CA ARG A 189 42.33 12.11 16.96
C ARG A 189 42.53 12.15 18.48
N PRO A 190 41.93 11.22 19.25
CA PRO A 190 42.21 11.15 20.67
C PRO A 190 43.72 10.89 20.85
N VAL A 191 44.37 11.73 21.66
CA VAL A 191 45.76 11.51 22.07
C VAL A 191 45.79 10.15 22.77
N GLN A 192 46.44 9.17 22.16
CA GLN A 192 46.79 7.90 22.80
C GLN A 192 48.01 8.09 23.70
#